data_AF-A0A2E6W7Q0-F1
#
_entry.id   AF-A0A2E6W7Q0-F1
#
_cell.length_a   1.000
_cell.length_b   1.000
_cell.length_c   1.000
_cell.angle_alpha   90.00
_cell.angle_beta   90.00
_cell.angle_gamma   90.00
#
_symmetry.space_group_name_H-M   'P 1'
#
loop_
_entity.id
_entity.type
_entity.pdbx_description
1 polymer ?
#
loop_
_entity_poly.entity_id
_entity_poly.type
_entity_poly.pdbx_seq_one_letter_code
_entity_poly.pdbx_strand_id
1 'polypeptide(L)'
;MGEEEIKAAGYHPADTDGDGSVSTKEHEMFLEFKRKELEDADARRDAMRKMTWFALLGMLLYPVGILLTSMLGYEKTGQIIADIAPTYFVAISALVAAYFGANAYSDAKKK
;
A
#
# COMPACT_ATOMS: atom_id res chain seq x y z
N MET A 1 14.17 11.73 -14.14
CA MET A 1 14.76 10.61 -14.89
C MET A 1 14.07 10.50 -16.24
N GLY A 2 13.92 11.61 -16.96
CA GLY A 2 13.02 11.69 -18.10
C GLY A 2 13.71 11.41 -19.43
N GLU A 3 14.80 12.10 -19.72
CA GLU A 3 15.36 12.18 -21.09
C GLU A 3 16.46 11.15 -21.40
N GLU A 4 17.19 10.66 -20.39
CA GLU A 4 18.30 9.72 -20.59
C GLU A 4 17.84 8.27 -20.84
N GLU A 5 16.68 7.86 -20.31
CA GLU A 5 16.11 6.52 -20.58
C GLU A 5 15.47 6.43 -21.99
N ILE A 6 14.93 7.53 -22.51
CA ILE A 6 14.31 7.58 -23.85
C ILE A 6 15.34 7.36 -24.97
N LYS A 7 16.59 7.79 -24.75
CA LYS A 7 17.69 7.56 -25.69
C LYS A 7 18.20 6.11 -25.69
N ALA A 8 17.98 5.36 -24.61
CA ALA A 8 18.41 3.97 -24.51
C ALA A 8 17.40 2.97 -25.13
N ALA A 9 16.11 3.34 -25.18
CA ALA A 9 15.05 2.50 -25.75
C ALA A 9 14.92 2.60 -27.28
N GLY A 10 15.36 3.71 -27.90
CA GLY A 10 15.32 3.90 -29.35
C GLY A 10 13.96 4.31 -29.93
N TYR A 11 12.91 4.39 -29.11
CA TYR A 11 11.56 4.84 -29.46
C TYR A 11 10.96 5.69 -28.33
N HIS A 12 10.12 6.66 -28.67
CA HIS A 12 9.44 7.49 -27.69
C HIS A 12 8.31 6.68 -27.03
N PRO A 13 8.09 6.72 -25.70
CA PRO A 13 7.03 5.93 -25.03
C PRO A 13 5.59 6.32 -25.43
N ALA A 14 5.42 7.33 -26.27
CA ALA A 14 4.15 7.70 -26.89
C ALA A 14 3.99 7.13 -28.31
N ASP A 15 5.09 6.76 -28.97
CA ASP A 15 5.12 6.09 -30.28
C ASP A 15 4.55 4.67 -30.09
N THR A 16 3.28 4.51 -30.41
CA THR A 16 2.49 3.30 -30.12
C THR A 16 2.53 2.34 -31.31
N ASP A 17 2.76 2.88 -32.52
CA ASP A 17 2.89 2.10 -33.75
C ASP A 17 4.35 1.78 -34.15
N GLY A 18 5.33 2.39 -33.48
CA GLY A 18 6.76 2.11 -33.62
C GLY A 18 7.36 2.68 -34.91
N ASP A 19 6.75 3.71 -35.49
CA ASP A 19 7.19 4.31 -36.74
C ASP A 19 8.39 5.28 -36.59
N GLY A 20 8.82 5.54 -35.35
CA GLY A 20 9.94 6.41 -35.00
C GLY A 20 9.56 7.89 -34.93
N SER A 21 8.29 8.23 -35.12
CA SER A 21 7.70 9.56 -34.98
C SER A 21 6.48 9.50 -34.05
N VAL A 22 6.21 10.58 -33.31
CA VAL A 22 5.02 10.64 -32.46
C VAL A 22 3.97 11.47 -33.18
N SER A 23 2.88 10.83 -33.62
CA SER A 23 1.75 11.56 -34.18
C SER A 23 0.99 12.33 -33.09
N THR A 24 0.26 13.38 -33.48
CA THR A 24 -0.55 14.18 -32.52
C THR A 24 -1.53 13.31 -31.74
N LYS A 25 -2.12 12.32 -32.40
CA LYS A 25 -3.09 11.40 -31.81
C LYS A 25 -2.46 10.47 -30.76
N GLU A 26 -1.26 9.99 -31.02
CA GLU A 26 -0.49 9.18 -30.08
C GLU A 26 0.00 9.99 -28.89
N HIS A 27 0.41 11.25 -29.12
CA HIS A 27 0.75 12.16 -28.04
C HIS A 27 -0.44 12.43 -27.12
N GLU A 28 -1.62 12.71 -27.68
CA GLU A 28 -2.86 12.91 -26.92
C GLU A 28 -3.23 11.64 -26.12
N MET A 29 -3.15 10.48 -26.77
CA MET A 29 -3.43 9.20 -26.12
C MET A 29 -2.46 8.92 -24.95
N PHE A 30 -1.16 9.18 -25.13
CA PHE A 30 -0.15 9.03 -24.09
C PHE A 30 -0.40 9.96 -22.89
N LEU A 31 -0.77 11.21 -23.15
CA LEU A 31 -1.11 12.18 -22.10
C LEU A 31 -2.36 11.75 -21.32
N GLU A 32 -3.38 11.21 -21.98
CA GLU A 32 -4.57 10.65 -21.32
C GLU A 32 -4.24 9.45 -20.44
N PHE A 33 -3.42 8.51 -20.91
CA PHE A 33 -2.98 7.36 -20.11
C PHE A 33 -2.15 7.79 -18.91
N LYS A 34 -1.21 8.72 -19.11
CA LYS A 34 -0.42 9.28 -18.00
C LYS A 34 -1.30 9.98 -16.96
N ARG A 35 -2.33 10.69 -17.39
CA ARG A 35 -3.29 11.31 -16.47
C ARG A 35 -4.05 10.27 -15.65
N LYS A 36 -4.59 9.22 -16.27
CA LYS A 36 -5.28 8.13 -15.56
C LYS A 36 -4.36 7.39 -14.59
N GLU A 37 -3.11 7.14 -14.98
CA GLU A 37 -2.10 6.53 -14.11
C GLU A 37 -1.85 7.37 -12.86
N LEU A 38 -1.75 8.70 -13.01
CA LEU A 38 -1.58 9.62 -11.89
C LEU A 38 -2.82 9.69 -10.99
N GLU A 39 -4.02 9.70 -11.58
CA GLU A 39 -5.30 9.66 -10.83
C GLU A 39 -5.43 8.35 -10.01
N ASP A 40 -5.08 7.20 -10.60
CA ASP A 40 -5.05 5.91 -9.91
C ASP A 40 -4.01 5.88 -8.78
N ALA A 41 -2.83 6.50 -8.99
CA ALA A 41 -1.79 6.58 -7.98
C ALA A 41 -2.24 7.40 -6.76
N ASP A 42 -2.91 8.54 -6.99
CA ASP A 42 -3.42 9.36 -5.89
C ASP A 42 -4.59 8.68 -5.16
N ALA A 43 -5.49 8.01 -5.89
CA ALA A 43 -6.57 7.22 -5.28
C ALA A 43 -6.02 6.10 -4.38
N ARG A 44 -4.95 5.42 -4.81
CA ARG A 44 -4.25 4.41 -3.99
C ARG A 44 -3.66 5.01 -2.71
N ARG A 45 -3.07 6.22 -2.78
CA ARG A 45 -2.49 6.90 -1.60
C ARG A 45 -3.55 7.25 -0.57
N ASP A 46 -4.69 7.75 -1.02
CA ASP A 46 -5.81 8.08 -0.14
C ASP A 46 -6.45 6.83 0.47
N ALA A 47 -6.60 5.76 -0.32
CA ALA A 47 -7.05 4.47 0.18
C ALA A 47 -6.11 3.91 1.26
N MET A 48 -4.80 3.98 1.03
CA MET A 48 -3.79 3.53 1.98
C MET A 48 -3.87 4.33 3.29
N ARG A 49 -4.00 5.65 3.21
CA ARG A 49 -4.17 6.51 4.41
C ARG A 49 -5.38 6.11 5.24
N LYS A 50 -6.54 5.92 4.60
CA LYS A 50 -7.79 5.51 5.30
C LYS A 50 -7.64 4.13 5.94
N MET A 51 -7.03 3.19 5.24
CA MET A 51 -6.76 1.85 5.76
C MET A 51 -5.80 1.88 6.97
N THR A 52 -4.73 2.69 6.91
CA THR A 52 -3.79 2.85 8.03
C THR A 52 -4.51 3.40 9.27
N TRP A 53 -5.38 4.40 9.11
CA TRP A 53 -6.16 4.92 10.24
C TRP A 53 -7.06 3.86 10.87
N PHE A 54 -7.74 3.05 10.05
CA PHE A 54 -8.55 1.94 10.54
C PHE A 54 -7.69 0.91 11.30
N ALA A 55 -6.52 0.55 10.76
CA ALA A 55 -5.60 -0.37 11.40
C ALA A 55 -5.04 0.17 12.73
N LEU A 56 -4.69 1.46 12.80
CA LEU A 56 -4.23 2.12 14.03
C LEU A 56 -5.31 2.09 15.11
N LEU A 57 -6.57 2.35 14.76
CA LEU A 57 -7.71 2.25 15.66
C LEU A 57 -7.95 0.79 16.11
N GLY A 58 -7.84 -0.16 15.18
CA GLY A 58 -7.93 -1.59 15.46
C GLY A 58 -6.84 -2.09 16.40
N MET A 59 -5.62 -1.56 16.31
CA MET A 59 -4.51 -1.94 17.19
C MET A 59 -4.74 -1.49 18.64
N LEU A 60 -5.50 -0.42 18.86
CA LEU A 60 -5.88 0.07 20.19
C LEU A 60 -6.93 -0.81 20.88
N LEU A 61 -7.67 -1.65 20.17
CA LEU A 61 -8.71 -2.51 20.77
C LEU A 61 -8.14 -3.44 21.85
N TYR A 62 -6.97 -4.03 21.63
CA TYR A 62 -6.40 -5.01 22.56
C TYR A 62 -5.97 -4.37 23.91
N PRO A 63 -5.19 -3.28 23.93
CA PRO A 63 -4.89 -2.56 25.18
C PRO A 63 -6.13 -1.97 25.86
N VAL A 64 -7.08 -1.44 25.10
CA VAL A 64 -8.34 -0.91 25.65
C VAL A 64 -9.16 -2.03 26.31
N GLY A 65 -9.19 -3.22 25.72
CA GLY A 65 -9.84 -4.39 26.32
C GLY A 65 -9.21 -4.81 27.66
N ILE A 66 -7.89 -4.78 27.76
CA ILE A 66 -7.18 -5.04 29.03
C ILE A 66 -7.54 -3.97 30.07
N LEU A 67 -7.55 -2.70 29.68
CA LEU A 67 -7.91 -1.60 30.57
C LEU A 67 -9.36 -1.71 31.05
N LEU A 68 -10.30 -2.04 30.16
CA LEU A 68 -11.71 -2.24 30.51
C LEU A 68 -11.92 -3.44 31.45
N THR A 69 -11.24 -4.56 31.22
CA THR A 69 -11.34 -5.72 32.13
C THR A 69 -10.78 -5.40 33.52
N SER A 70 -9.70 -4.62 33.60
CA SER A 70 -9.18 -4.11 34.86
C SER A 70 -10.13 -3.13 35.56
N MET A 71 -10.80 -2.23 34.82
CA MET A 71 -11.78 -1.28 35.39
C MET A 71 -13.05 -1.97 35.92
N LEU A 72 -13.42 -3.11 35.33
CA LEU A 72 -14.58 -3.89 35.73
C LEU A 72 -14.28 -4.89 36.87
N GLY A 73 -13.04 -4.94 37.38
CA GLY A 73 -12.64 -5.84 38.46
C GLY A 73 -12.43 -7.31 38.02
N TYR A 74 -12.14 -7.55 36.74
CA TYR A 74 -11.80 -8.88 36.22
C TYR A 74 -10.28 -9.08 36.14
N GLU A 75 -9.56 -8.96 37.26
CA GLU A 75 -8.08 -8.92 37.23
C GLU A 75 -7.46 -10.21 36.66
N LYS A 76 -8.04 -11.38 36.95
CA LYS A 76 -7.57 -12.66 36.37
C LYS A 76 -7.73 -12.71 34.86
N THR A 77 -8.84 -12.21 34.32
CA THR A 77 -9.08 -12.17 32.88
C THR A 77 -8.13 -11.18 32.21
N GLY A 78 -7.91 -10.01 32.81
CA GLY A 78 -6.92 -9.03 32.35
C GLY A 78 -5.50 -9.60 32.30
N GLN A 79 -5.09 -10.36 33.33
CA GLN A 79 -3.79 -11.05 33.36
C GLN A 79 -3.64 -12.11 32.27
N ILE A 80 -4.62 -13.00 32.11
CA ILE A 80 -4.59 -14.03 31.05
C ILE A 80 -4.47 -13.39 29.67
N ILE A 81 -5.24 -12.31 29.44
CA ILE A 81 -5.17 -11.57 28.18
C ILE A 81 -3.78 -10.94 28.03
N ALA A 82 -3.23 -10.30 29.05
CA ALA A 82 -1.90 -9.70 29.00
C ALA A 82 -0.78 -10.72 28.77
N ASP A 83 -0.87 -11.92 29.34
CA ASP A 83 0.15 -12.97 29.21
C ASP A 83 0.30 -13.47 27.76
N ILE A 84 -0.76 -13.40 26.95
CA ILE A 84 -0.71 -13.76 25.52
C ILE A 84 -0.28 -12.60 24.61
N ALA A 85 -0.01 -11.41 25.16
CA ALA A 85 0.36 -10.23 24.37
C ALA A 85 1.55 -10.49 23.43
N PRO A 86 2.66 -11.13 23.86
CA PRO A 86 3.79 -11.39 22.97
C PRO A 86 3.39 -12.21 21.75
N THR A 87 2.62 -13.28 21.95
CA THR A 87 2.13 -14.14 20.85
C THR A 87 1.23 -13.38 19.90
N TYR A 88 0.35 -12.53 20.42
CA TYR A 88 -0.54 -11.69 19.61
C TYR A 88 0.25 -10.69 18.73
N PHE A 89 1.24 -9.99 19.30
CA PHE A 89 2.06 -9.04 18.55
C PHE A 89 2.96 -9.71 17.51
N VAL A 90 3.52 -10.87 17.82
CA VAL A 90 4.32 -11.65 16.86
C VAL A 90 3.45 -12.11 15.69
N ALA A 91 2.25 -12.66 15.97
CA ALA A 91 1.32 -13.10 14.93
C ALA A 91 0.87 -11.94 14.02
N ILE A 92 0.52 -10.78 14.59
CA ILE A 92 0.14 -9.59 13.81
C ILE A 92 1.31 -9.09 12.97
N SER A 93 2.52 -9.02 13.55
CA SER A 93 3.71 -8.57 12.81
C SER A 93 4.00 -9.48 11.62
N ALA A 94 3.84 -10.80 11.77
CA ALA A 94 3.98 -11.75 10.68
C ALA A 94 2.91 -11.55 9.58
N LEU A 95 1.65 -11.33 9.96
CA LEU A 95 0.56 -11.07 9.02
C LEU A 95 0.80 -9.78 8.23
N VAL A 96 1.20 -8.71 8.91
CA VAL A 96 1.52 -7.41 8.31
C VAL A 96 2.75 -7.52 7.40
N ALA A 97 3.79 -8.22 7.82
CA ALA A 97 4.98 -8.48 7.00
C ALA A 97 4.64 -9.28 5.73
N ALA A 98 3.77 -10.31 5.84
CA ALA A 98 3.30 -11.07 4.69
C ALA A 98 2.50 -10.20 3.72
N TYR A 99 1.63 -9.32 4.23
CA TYR A 99 0.85 -8.40 3.41
C TYR A 99 1.74 -7.38 2.67
N PHE A 100 2.65 -6.72 3.37
CA PHE A 100 3.58 -5.79 2.72
C PHE A 100 4.55 -6.49 1.77
N GLY A 101 5.01 -7.70 2.11
CA GLY A 101 5.84 -8.53 1.24
C GLY A 101 5.13 -8.90 -0.06
N ALA A 102 3.87 -9.34 0.02
CA ALA A 102 3.06 -9.67 -1.15
C ALA A 102 2.78 -8.45 -2.04
N ASN A 103 2.47 -7.29 -1.44
CA ASN A 103 2.28 -6.04 -2.19
C ASN A 103 3.58 -5.59 -2.89
N ALA A 104 4.72 -5.61 -2.19
CA ALA A 104 6.01 -5.25 -2.77
C ALA A 104 6.40 -6.19 -3.94
N TYR A 105 6.12 -7.49 -3.81
CA TYR A 105 6.32 -8.46 -4.90
C TYR A 105 5.43 -8.16 -6.11
N SER A 106 4.18 -7.77 -5.87
CA SER A 106 3.23 -7.42 -6.94
C SER A 106 3.64 -6.14 -7.69
N ASP A 107 4.13 -5.14 -6.97
CA ASP A 107 4.62 -3.88 -7.57
C ASP A 107 5.94 -4.09 -8.33
N ALA A 108 6.82 -4.98 -7.84
CA ALA A 108 8.05 -5.35 -8.55
C ALA A 108 7.77 -6.03 -9.91
N LYS A 109 6.63 -6.72 -10.05
CA LYS A 109 6.20 -7.32 -11.32
C LYS A 109 5.58 -6.32 -12.30
N LYS A 110 5.22 -5.11 -11.82
CA LYS A 110 4.61 -4.04 -12.63
C LYS A 110 5.65 -3.09 -13.25
N LYS A 111 6.88 -3.08 -12.75
CA LYS A 111 8.04 -2.42 -13.37
C LYS A 111 8.64 -3.32 -14.44
#